data_AF-A0A521GGQ6-F1
#
_entry.id   AF-A0A521GGQ6-F1
#
_cell.length_a   1.000
_cell.length_b   1.000
_cell.length_c   1.000
_cell.angle_alpha   90.00
_cell.angle_beta   90.00
_cell.angle_gamma   90.00
#
_symmetry.space_group_name_H-M   'P 1'
#
loop_
_entity.id
_entity.type
_entity.pdbx_description
1 polymer ?
#
loop_
_entity_poly.entity_id
_entity_poly.type
_entity_poly.pdbx_seq_one_letter_code
_entity_poly.pdbx_strand_id
1 'polypeptide(L)'
;MGKDLHPSILRFFKSRVELHQDVASIIDISTREYYIFRIIRRAGMSDVVVLLTDCYHFSEFDYYSKPAELNNGGFILIARPEATFSEETQQHKSEDKVIIGKIGILLGALRKDDYWTYEKLVQKQQSSK
;
A
#
# COMPACT_ATOMS: atom_id res chain seq x y z
N MET A 1 -6.57 4.08 -18.01
CA MET A 1 -6.57 5.42 -17.36
C MET A 1 -5.12 5.83 -17.15
N GLY A 2 -4.75 7.05 -17.54
CA GLY A 2 -3.35 7.50 -17.50
C GLY A 2 -2.87 7.82 -16.09
N LYS A 3 -1.56 7.81 -15.90
CA LYS A 3 -0.84 8.20 -14.68
C LYS A 3 -1.09 9.66 -14.28
N ASP A 4 -2.19 9.96 -13.61
CA ASP A 4 -2.30 11.18 -12.81
C ASP A 4 -1.91 10.81 -11.38
N LEU A 5 -0.67 11.11 -10.99
CA LEU A 5 -0.23 11.07 -9.60
C LEU A 5 0.54 12.34 -9.34
N HIS A 6 0.13 13.09 -8.32
CA HIS A 6 0.82 14.32 -8.01
C HIS A 6 2.31 14.06 -7.68
N PRO A 7 3.29 14.74 -8.30
CA PRO A 7 4.72 14.42 -8.12
C PRO A 7 5.21 14.45 -6.67
N SER A 8 4.60 15.28 -5.82
CA SER A 8 4.93 15.32 -4.39
C SER A 8 4.60 14.02 -3.66
N ILE A 9 3.53 13.32 -4.08
CA ILE A 9 3.12 12.04 -3.52
C ILE A 9 4.19 10.99 -3.82
N LEU A 10 4.65 10.92 -5.07
CA LEU A 10 5.66 9.97 -5.49
C LEU A 10 6.97 10.18 -4.72
N ARG A 11 7.43 11.43 -4.64
CA ARG A 11 8.65 11.78 -3.89
C ARG A 11 8.51 11.43 -2.41
N PHE A 12 7.37 11.77 -1.80
CA PHE A 12 7.11 11.45 -0.41
C PHE A 12 7.13 9.94 -0.16
N PHE A 13 6.44 9.16 -0.99
CA PHE A 13 6.45 7.69 -0.91
C PHE A 13 7.88 7.13 -0.97
N LYS A 14 8.64 7.46 -2.03
CA LYS A 14 10.00 6.93 -2.20
C LYS A 14 10.87 7.25 -0.99
N SER A 15 10.87 8.51 -0.55
CA SER A 15 11.67 8.94 0.61
C SER A 15 11.33 8.18 1.89
N ARG A 16 10.06 7.87 2.14
CA ARG A 16 9.64 7.16 3.37
C ARG A 16 9.99 5.69 3.33
N VAL A 17 9.87 5.05 2.16
CA VAL A 17 10.16 3.64 2.00
C VAL A 17 11.67 3.39 1.94
N GLU A 18 12.44 4.24 1.25
CA GLU A 18 13.92 4.13 1.18
C GLU A 18 14.59 4.29 2.55
N LEU A 19 14.02 5.12 3.43
CA LEU A 19 14.50 5.31 4.80
C LEU A 19 14.04 4.21 5.77
N HIS A 20 13.20 3.27 5.35
CA HIS A 20 12.68 2.23 6.22
C HIS A 20 13.74 1.15 6.48
N GLN A 21 13.99 0.84 7.75
CA GLN A 21 15.07 -0.07 8.17
C GLN A 21 15.00 -1.46 7.52
N ASP A 22 13.79 -1.97 7.28
CA ASP A 22 13.56 -3.33 6.74
C ASP A 22 13.55 -3.36 5.20
N VAL A 23 13.78 -2.21 4.55
CA VAL A 23 13.84 -2.09 3.08
C VAL A 23 15.30 -2.10 2.62
N ALA A 24 15.61 -2.95 1.66
CA ALA A 24 16.89 -3.04 1.00
C ALA A 24 16.96 -2.06 -0.19
N SER A 25 15.93 -2.08 -1.05
CA SER A 25 15.83 -1.22 -2.22
C SER A 25 14.39 -1.15 -2.74
N ILE A 26 14.14 -0.22 -3.66
CA ILE A 26 12.87 -0.08 -4.37
C ILE A 26 13.15 -0.16 -5.87
N ILE A 27 12.39 -1.00 -6.58
CA ILE A 27 12.44 -1.13 -8.03
C ILE A 27 11.16 -0.53 -8.61
N ASP A 28 11.31 0.40 -9.55
CA ASP A 28 10.18 0.94 -10.31
C ASP A 28 9.78 -0.07 -11.39
N ILE A 29 8.58 -0.62 -11.28
CA ILE A 29 7.97 -1.54 -12.25
C ILE A 29 6.69 -0.94 -12.83
N SER A 30 6.59 0.39 -12.79
CA SER A 30 5.41 1.11 -13.23
C SER A 30 5.14 0.91 -14.72
N THR A 31 3.87 0.81 -15.09
CA THR A 31 3.43 0.71 -16.49
C THR A 31 3.05 2.10 -17.03
N ARG A 32 2.42 2.18 -18.21
CA ARG A 32 1.85 3.44 -18.71
C ARG A 32 0.65 3.90 -17.89
N GLU A 33 -0.05 2.97 -17.24
CA GLU A 33 -1.33 3.22 -16.56
C GLU A 33 -1.18 3.27 -15.05
N TYR A 34 -0.20 2.54 -14.49
CA TYR A 34 -0.09 2.34 -13.05
C TYR A 34 1.28 2.75 -12.53
N TYR A 35 1.30 3.36 -11.35
CA TYR A 35 2.52 3.55 -10.56
C TYR A 35 2.72 2.32 -9.66
N ILE A 36 3.66 1.46 -10.03
CA ILE A 36 3.89 0.20 -9.34
C ILE A 36 5.36 0.10 -8.94
N PHE A 37 5.60 -0.27 -7.69
CA PHE A 37 6.93 -0.44 -7.14
C PHE A 37 7.07 -1.80 -6.50
N ARG A 38 8.22 -2.44 -6.69
CA ARG A 38 8.61 -3.61 -5.90
C ARG A 38 9.56 -3.17 -4.81
N ILE A 39 9.15 -3.38 -3.56
CA ILE A 39 9.96 -3.13 -2.37
C ILE A 39 10.70 -4.42 -2.06
N ILE A 40 12.03 -4.39 -2.20
CA ILE A 40 12.91 -5.48 -1.82
C ILE A 40 13.20 -5.34 -0.33
N ARG A 41 12.85 -6.35 0.45
CA ARG A 41 13.03 -6.34 1.91
C ARG A 41 14.32 -7.02 2.33
N ARG A 42 14.82 -6.64 3.51
CA ARG A 42 16.04 -7.23 4.11
C ARG A 42 15.73 -8.58 4.75
N ALA A 43 16.79 -9.23 5.26
CA ALA A 43 16.69 -10.39 6.15
C ALA A 43 15.91 -11.60 5.59
N GLY A 44 15.84 -11.75 4.26
CA GLY A 44 15.14 -12.87 3.62
C GLY A 44 13.61 -12.74 3.62
N MET A 45 13.07 -11.58 4.01
CA MET A 45 11.64 -11.31 3.94
C MET A 45 11.17 -11.23 2.48
N SER A 46 9.94 -11.66 2.21
CA SER A 46 9.36 -11.66 0.86
C SER A 46 9.21 -10.24 0.30
N ASP A 47 9.41 -10.04 -0.99
CA ASP A 47 9.19 -8.71 -1.59
C ASP A 47 7.73 -8.27 -1.51
N VAL A 48 7.50 -6.95 -1.51
CA VAL A 48 6.14 -6.38 -1.52
C VAL A 48 5.94 -5.56 -2.79
N VAL A 49 4.93 -5.90 -3.58
CA VAL A 49 4.48 -5.09 -4.72
C VAL A 49 3.51 -4.04 -4.21
N VAL A 50 3.74 -2.78 -4.56
CA VAL A 50 2.92 -1.64 -4.15
C VAL A 50 2.39 -0.91 -5.37
N LEU A 51 1.06 -0.83 -5.47
CA LEU A 51 0.36 0.08 -6.38
C LEU A 51 0.11 1.41 -5.68
N LEU A 52 0.54 2.51 -6.28
CA LEU A 52 0.22 3.85 -5.82
C LEU A 52 -0.97 4.42 -6.59
N THR A 53 -1.95 4.92 -5.85
CA THR A 53 -3.11 5.62 -6.40
C THR A 53 -3.39 6.89 -5.60
N ASP A 54 -3.79 7.97 -6.27
CA ASP A 54 -4.31 9.20 -5.65
C ASP A 54 -5.82 9.36 -5.84
N CYS A 55 -6.52 8.27 -6.16
CA CYS A 55 -7.96 8.24 -6.28
C CYS A 55 -8.64 8.87 -5.05
N TYR A 56 -9.67 9.67 -5.29
CA TYR A 56 -10.45 10.29 -4.22
C TYR A 56 -11.36 9.28 -3.50
N HIS A 57 -11.90 8.34 -4.28
CA HIS A 57 -12.66 7.19 -3.79
C HIS A 57 -12.09 5.93 -4.44
N PHE A 58 -11.77 4.94 -3.62
CA PHE A 58 -11.35 3.62 -4.08
C PHE A 58 -12.50 2.63 -3.84
N SER A 59 -13.02 2.05 -4.91
CA SER A 59 -14.17 1.15 -4.89
C SER A 59 -13.76 -0.31 -5.12
N GLU A 60 -14.72 -1.23 -4.96
CA GLU A 60 -14.51 -2.64 -5.34
C GLU A 60 -14.17 -2.81 -6.82
N PHE A 61 -14.76 -1.99 -7.70
CA PHE A 61 -14.47 -2.05 -9.13
C PHE A 61 -13.00 -1.72 -9.42
N ASP A 62 -12.44 -0.74 -8.72
CA ASP A 62 -11.02 -0.40 -8.80
C ASP A 62 -10.14 -1.56 -8.30
N TYR A 63 -10.59 -2.26 -7.25
CA TYR A 63 -9.91 -3.44 -6.74
C TYR A 63 -9.89 -4.60 -7.74
N TYR A 64 -11.02 -4.89 -8.39
CA TYR A 64 -11.08 -5.96 -9.40
C TYR A 64 -10.35 -5.59 -10.69
N SER A 65 -10.20 -4.29 -10.96
CA SER A 65 -9.43 -3.76 -12.10
C SER A 65 -7.94 -3.53 -11.77
N LYS A 66 -7.45 -4.10 -10.67
CA LYS A 66 -6.05 -3.95 -10.24
C LYS A 66 -5.09 -4.61 -11.25
N PRO A 67 -3.86 -4.09 -11.38
CA PRO A 67 -2.83 -4.66 -12.25
C PRO A 67 -2.46 -6.10 -11.84
N ALA A 68 -2.09 -6.92 -12.83
CA ALA A 68 -1.80 -8.34 -12.63
C ALA A 68 -0.62 -8.60 -11.68
N GLU A 69 0.26 -7.63 -11.50
CA GLU A 69 1.37 -7.63 -10.54
C GLU A 69 0.90 -7.82 -9.09
N LEU A 70 -0.37 -7.51 -8.77
CA LEU A 70 -0.99 -7.71 -7.46
C LEU A 70 -1.76 -9.04 -7.31
N ASN A 71 -1.82 -9.89 -8.35
CA ASN A 71 -2.59 -11.14 -8.29
C ASN A 71 -2.04 -12.15 -7.27
N ASN A 72 -0.77 -12.02 -6.88
CA ASN A 72 -0.12 -12.87 -5.88
C ASN A 72 0.06 -12.14 -4.53
N GLY A 73 -0.73 -11.10 -4.30
CA GLY A 73 -0.63 -10.23 -3.14
C GLY A 73 0.12 -8.94 -3.41
N GLY A 74 -0.02 -8.01 -2.46
CA GLY A 74 0.75 -6.78 -2.40
C GLY A 74 0.03 -5.72 -1.60
N PHE A 75 0.26 -4.46 -1.96
CA PHE A 75 -0.26 -3.32 -1.25
C PHE A 75 -0.83 -2.30 -2.23
N ILE A 76 -2.03 -1.81 -1.96
CA ILE A 76 -2.64 -0.68 -2.66
C ILE A 76 -2.55 0.54 -1.75
N LEU A 77 -1.67 1.46 -2.10
CA LEU A 77 -1.42 2.68 -1.35
C LEU A 77 -2.29 3.81 -1.89
N ILE A 78 -3.27 4.21 -1.08
CA ILE A 78 -4.11 5.38 -1.33
C ILE A 78 -3.39 6.60 -0.76
N ALA A 79 -2.77 7.39 -1.63
CA ALA A 79 -1.84 8.41 -1.23
C ALA A 79 -2.48 9.75 -0.88
N ARG A 80 -3.66 10.04 -1.43
CA ARG A 80 -4.37 11.30 -1.17
C ARG A 80 -4.87 11.32 0.29
N PRO A 81 -4.52 12.34 1.10
CA PRO A 81 -4.91 12.40 2.52
C PRO A 81 -6.43 12.39 2.72
N GLU A 82 -7.16 13.13 1.88
CA GLU A 82 -8.62 13.31 1.95
C GLU A 82 -9.40 12.13 1.36
N ALA A 83 -8.71 11.19 0.70
CA ALA A 83 -9.38 10.07 0.07
C ALA A 83 -9.99 9.13 1.11
N THR A 84 -11.25 8.80 0.87
CA THR A 84 -12.00 7.78 1.62
C THR A 84 -11.96 6.47 0.85
N PHE A 85 -11.85 5.38 1.60
CA PHE A 85 -12.04 4.01 1.12
C PHE A 85 -12.93 3.33 2.16
N SER A 86 -13.80 2.40 1.75
CA SER A 86 -14.71 1.78 2.71
C SER A 86 -13.89 0.94 3.70
N GLU A 87 -14.29 0.93 4.98
CA GLU A 87 -13.68 0.01 5.95
C GLU A 87 -13.85 -1.46 5.51
N GLU A 88 -14.89 -1.75 4.72
CA GLU A 88 -15.09 -3.05 4.06
C GLU A 88 -14.01 -3.37 3.02
N THR A 89 -13.41 -2.37 2.34
CA THR A 89 -12.23 -2.59 1.48
C THR A 89 -10.94 -2.68 2.30
N GLN A 90 -10.93 -2.12 3.51
CA GLN A 90 -9.82 -2.25 4.45
C GLN A 90 -9.79 -3.65 5.09
N GLN A 91 -10.92 -4.36 5.07
CA GLN A 91 -10.97 -5.76 5.46
C GLN A 91 -10.15 -6.55 4.45
N HIS A 92 -8.95 -6.91 4.90
CA HIS A 92 -8.05 -7.87 4.30
C HIS A 92 -8.83 -8.93 3.54
N LYS A 93 -8.78 -8.87 2.20
CA LYS A 93 -8.95 -10.09 1.39
C LYS A 93 -7.70 -10.91 1.65
N SER A 94 -7.63 -11.50 2.84
CA SER A 94 -6.49 -12.28 3.33
C SER A 94 -6.18 -13.44 2.36
N GLU A 95 -7.23 -13.93 1.69
CA GLU A 95 -7.15 -14.89 0.59
C GLU A 95 -6.26 -14.38 -0.57
N ASP A 96 -6.39 -13.10 -0.93
CA ASP A 96 -5.63 -12.46 -2.01
C ASP A 96 -4.27 -11.92 -1.56
N LYS A 97 -3.99 -11.90 -0.24
CA LYS A 97 -2.78 -11.30 0.36
C LYS A 97 -2.57 -9.83 -0.03
N VAL A 98 -3.65 -9.10 -0.29
CA VAL A 98 -3.60 -7.66 -0.64
C VAL A 98 -4.06 -6.82 0.55
N ILE A 99 -3.26 -5.83 0.93
CA ILE A 99 -3.65 -4.78 1.88
C ILE A 99 -3.98 -3.50 1.12
N ILE A 100 -5.01 -2.79 1.54
CA ILE A 100 -5.33 -1.43 1.07
C ILE A 100 -5.16 -0.46 2.22
N GLY A 101 -4.44 0.64 2.00
CA GLY A 101 -4.29 1.62 3.06
C GLY A 101 -3.43 2.83 2.74
N LYS A 102 -3.19 3.63 3.78
CA LYS A 102 -2.28 4.79 3.72
C LYS A 102 -0.83 4.35 4.00
N ILE A 103 0.11 5.25 3.73
CA ILE A 103 1.57 5.04 3.95
C ILE A 103 1.92 4.46 5.33
N GLY A 104 1.26 4.91 6.41
CA GLY A 104 1.55 4.43 7.76
C GLY A 104 1.26 2.94 7.96
N ILE A 105 0.24 2.42 7.27
CA ILE A 105 -0.11 0.99 7.29
C ILE A 105 0.94 0.20 6.52
N LEU A 106 1.36 0.69 5.34
CA LEU A 106 2.44 0.07 4.57
C LEU A 106 3.72 -0.03 5.41
N LEU A 107 4.16 1.06 6.03
CA LEU A 107 5.39 1.07 6.84
C LEU A 107 5.30 0.08 8.01
N GLY A 108 4.13 -0.06 8.64
CA GLY A 108 3.91 -1.08 9.65
C GLY A 108 3.97 -2.51 9.09
N ALA A 109 3.34 -2.74 7.94
CA ALA A 109 3.27 -4.04 7.28
C ALA A 109 4.64 -4.53 6.79
N LEU A 110 5.53 -3.63 6.38
CA LEU A 110 6.88 -3.99 5.93
C LEU A 110 7.70 -4.72 7.01
N ARG A 111 7.37 -4.53 8.30
CA ARG A 111 8.03 -5.18 9.44
C ARG A 111 7.56 -6.62 9.72
N LYS A 112 6.53 -7.10 9.02
CA LYS A 112 5.95 -8.44 9.23
C LYS A 112 6.37 -9.35 8.09
N ASP A 113 6.84 -10.56 8.38
CA ASP A 113 7.19 -11.55 7.34
C ASP A 113 6.02 -11.74 6.36
N ASP A 114 4.88 -12.14 6.92
CA ASP A 114 3.60 -12.17 6.24
C ASP A 114 2.93 -10.79 6.33
N TYR A 115 3.37 -9.85 5.48
CA TYR A 115 2.93 -8.46 5.52
C TYR A 115 1.39 -8.31 5.49
N TRP A 116 0.68 -9.22 4.79
CA TRP A 116 -0.78 -9.22 4.66
C TRP A 116 -1.53 -9.50 5.97
N THR A 117 -0.82 -9.94 7.02
CA THR A 117 -1.37 -10.15 8.37
C THR A 117 -1.31 -8.90 9.25
N TYR A 118 -0.76 -7.79 8.72
CA TYR A 118 -0.60 -6.57 9.50
C TYR A 118 -1.95 -5.89 9.77
N GLU A 119 -2.33 -5.86 11.04
CA GLU A 119 -3.46 -5.05 11.52
C GLU A 119 -2.94 -3.83 12.27
N LYS A 120 -3.42 -2.64 11.88
CA LYS A 120 -3.17 -1.44 12.65
C LYS A 120 -4.05 -1.48 13.90
N LEU A 121 -3.44 -1.54 15.08
CA LEU A 121 -4.15 -1.40 16.34
C LEU A 121 -4.89 -0.05 16.35
N VAL A 122 -6.22 -0.09 16.26
CA VAL A 122 -7.06 1.08 16.49
C VAL A 122 -6.92 1.39 17.97
N GLN A 123 -6.19 2.45 18.33
CA GLN A 123 -6.25 3.00 19.67
C GLN A 123 -7.70 3.45 19.88
N LYS A 124 -8.50 2.63 20.58
CA LYS A 124 -9.74 3.11 21.19
C LYS A 124 -9.33 4.29 22.04
N GLN A 125 -9.70 5.50 21.61
CA GLN A 125 -9.66 6.66 22.49
C GLN A 125 -10.48 6.25 23.71
N GLN A 126 -9.82 6.00 24.83
CA GLN A 126 -10.50 5.97 26.12
C GLN A 126 -11.06 7.38 26.29
N SER A 127 -12.34 7.55 25.98
CA SER A 127 -13.11 8.66 26.51
C SER A 127 -13.13 8.50 28.02
N SER A 128 -12.14 9.07 28.69
CA SER A 128 -12.28 9.46 30.10
C SER A 128 -13.39 10.50 30.14
N LYS A 129 -14.57 10.08 30.59
CA LYS A 129 -15.53 10.96 31.25
C LYS A 129 -15.21 10.99 32.73
#